data_AF-A0A9E3M9H2-F1
#
_entry.id   AF-A0A9E3M9H2-F1
#
_cell.length_a   1.000
_cell.length_b   1.000
_cell.length_c   1.000
_cell.angle_alpha   90.00
_cell.angle_beta   90.00
_cell.angle_gamma   90.00
#
_symmetry.space_group_name_H-M   'P 1'
#
loop_
_entity.id
_entity.type
_entity.pdbx_description
1 polymer ?
#
loop_
_entity_poly.entity_id
_entity_poly.type
_entity_poly.pdbx_seq_one_letter_code
_entity_poly.pdbx_strand_id
1 'polypeptide(L)'
;MKIRRKYIVSILTILAISSLTEQGVIYGLDSSNASMELSAEVLRDKIRGGLLGQILGNLNGIPHEMKYINQPGNVEKYTPGLPEGARTDDDTDLEWVYIVAMQRHNTIMLPPHLIVQLWKERINKRIWCSNQYARQLMDIGFEPPLTGNIVLNPWADFNISGQFICETFGLLAPGMPRTAAKIGLNYTRVTIDAEPAQTTQLFTTMIATAFTTDDIDKIIDAGLNAVDTKCAIRQIVNDVRRWHRLHPDNWRTARQLVKTKYSRHNGAMRDKNGYELNTASTIAALLYGRGDLAETLRTAFNFGWDADNNAATSGTIIGVVKGYRWMMSQGWQIVDRYRNTTRDDMPMDETITSFADRIIDLAERVIIDHGGRRENVDGQIIYRIRLEKPANIEPLADFTEQASRLRSDMKSEIEGTIINGGDDQKLAFAAYMAICLDLAPDLRQKHPKKWAKALEALNQRPKVAQVLFFHSPFPAGEQLREKAIAAGLKKPENRIKIW
;
A
#
# COMPACT_ATOMS: atom_id res chain seq x y z
N MET A 1 -41.07 49.07 -40.39
CA MET A 1 -41.14 48.05 -41.47
C MET A 1 -39.71 47.66 -41.85
N LYS A 2 -39.46 46.35 -41.99
CA LYS A 2 -38.14 45.68 -42.01
C LYS A 2 -37.11 46.27 -43.00
N ILE A 3 -35.89 46.51 -42.51
CA ILE A 3 -34.66 46.61 -43.32
C ILE A 3 -33.81 45.38 -42.98
N ARG A 4 -33.45 44.58 -43.98
CA ARG A 4 -32.42 43.53 -43.91
C ARG A 4 -31.23 43.96 -44.77
N ARG A 5 -30.05 44.14 -44.16
CA ARG A 5 -28.75 43.83 -44.78
C ARG A 5 -27.64 43.72 -43.73
N LYS A 6 -26.89 42.62 -43.88
CA LYS A 6 -25.62 42.15 -43.31
C LYS A 6 -24.75 43.16 -42.53
N TYR A 7 -24.19 42.68 -41.41
CA TYR A 7 -22.78 42.92 -41.05
C TYR A 7 -22.14 41.65 -40.49
N ILE A 8 -20.99 41.30 -41.07
CA ILE A 8 -19.97 40.40 -40.55
C ILE A 8 -19.23 41.18 -39.46
N VAL A 9 -19.02 40.58 -38.29
CA VAL A 9 -17.99 41.00 -37.33
C VAL A 9 -17.28 39.74 -36.84
N SER A 10 -16.05 39.56 -37.32
CA SER A 10 -15.03 38.72 -36.69
C SER A 10 -14.36 39.56 -35.61
N ILE A 11 -14.41 39.17 -34.34
CA ILE A 11 -13.46 39.63 -33.32
C ILE A 11 -13.14 38.47 -32.37
N LEU A 12 -11.84 38.12 -32.37
CA LEU A 12 -11.13 37.34 -31.36
C LEU A 12 -11.37 37.88 -29.94
N THR A 13 -11.31 36.99 -28.96
CA THR A 13 -10.56 37.09 -27.68
C THR A 13 -11.36 36.32 -26.61
N ILE A 14 -11.13 35.01 -26.51
CA ILE A 14 -11.51 34.27 -25.30
C ILE A 14 -10.40 34.54 -24.29
N LEU A 15 -10.67 35.45 -23.35
CA LEU A 15 -9.92 35.54 -22.11
C LEU A 15 -10.04 34.20 -21.38
N ALA A 16 -8.96 33.42 -21.33
CA ALA A 16 -8.80 32.40 -20.32
C ALA A 16 -8.64 33.11 -18.97
N ILE A 17 -9.67 33.04 -18.13
CA ILE A 17 -9.62 33.51 -16.75
C ILE A 17 -8.72 32.52 -16.00
N SER A 18 -7.45 32.87 -15.82
CA SER A 18 -6.55 32.22 -14.87
C SER A 18 -6.89 32.71 -13.46
N SER A 19 -7.57 31.87 -12.68
CA SER A 19 -7.63 32.09 -11.23
C SER A 19 -6.31 31.62 -10.63
N LEU A 20 -5.40 32.56 -10.36
CA LEU A 20 -4.26 32.33 -9.46
C LEU A 20 -4.82 31.98 -8.07
N THR A 21 -4.59 30.76 -7.61
CA THR A 21 -4.73 30.42 -6.19
C THR A 21 -3.41 30.69 -5.48
N GLU A 22 -3.43 31.02 -4.19
CA GLU A 22 -2.25 31.31 -3.35
C GLU A 22 -1.19 30.19 -3.30
N GLN A 23 -1.43 29.05 -3.98
CA GLN A 23 -0.57 27.87 -4.00
C GLN A 23 0.12 27.60 -5.35
N GLY A 24 -0.03 28.49 -6.35
CA GLY A 24 0.67 28.35 -7.63
C GLY A 24 0.19 27.19 -8.52
N VAL A 25 -1.03 26.68 -8.29
CA VAL A 25 -1.66 25.64 -9.12
C VAL A 25 -2.61 26.30 -10.12
N ILE A 26 -2.37 26.09 -11.42
CA ILE A 26 -3.23 26.58 -12.51
C ILE A 26 -3.92 25.37 -13.17
N TYR A 27 -5.26 25.44 -13.27
CA TYR A 27 -6.09 24.42 -13.93
C TYR A 27 -6.42 24.82 -15.36
N GLY A 28 -6.11 23.96 -16.33
CA GLY A 28 -6.61 24.08 -17.69
C GLY A 28 -7.99 23.42 -17.81
N LEU A 29 -9.04 24.21 -18.09
CA LEU A 29 -10.38 23.71 -18.38
C LEU A 29 -10.51 23.43 -19.88
N ASP A 30 -10.12 22.24 -20.33
CA ASP A 30 -10.65 21.67 -21.56
C ASP A 30 -11.15 20.24 -21.30
N SER A 31 -12.41 19.99 -21.63
CA SER A 31 -13.22 18.87 -21.13
C SER A 31 -12.80 17.48 -21.63
N SER A 32 -11.74 17.39 -22.46
CA SER A 32 -11.10 16.15 -22.90
C SER A 32 -9.61 16.02 -22.50
N ASN A 33 -8.98 17.07 -21.97
CA ASN A 33 -7.54 17.13 -21.64
C ASN A 33 -7.28 17.96 -20.37
N ALA A 34 -7.87 17.56 -19.24
CA ALA A 34 -7.58 18.23 -17.97
C ALA A 34 -6.09 18.09 -17.63
N SER A 35 -5.43 19.21 -17.38
CA SER A 35 -4.03 19.29 -16.98
C SER A 35 -3.86 20.25 -15.82
N MET A 36 -2.85 20.00 -14.99
CA MET A 36 -2.39 20.91 -13.94
C MET A 36 -0.96 21.36 -14.23
N GLU A 37 -0.64 22.57 -13.80
CA GLU A 37 0.73 23.07 -13.76
C GLU A 37 1.24 23.13 -12.32
N LEU A 38 2.44 22.58 -12.11
CA LEU A 38 3.20 22.74 -10.87
C LEU A 38 4.60 23.27 -11.19
N SER A 39 5.08 24.25 -10.43
CA SER A 39 6.52 24.51 -10.44
C SER A 39 7.28 23.34 -9.83
N ALA A 40 8.54 23.16 -10.20
CA ALA A 40 9.40 22.15 -9.59
C ALA A 40 9.61 22.38 -8.09
N GLU A 41 9.48 23.63 -7.63
CA GLU A 41 9.51 23.95 -6.21
C GLU A 41 8.27 23.41 -5.48
N VAL A 42 7.06 23.64 -6.02
CA VAL A 42 5.82 23.13 -5.41
C VAL A 42 5.78 21.60 -5.44
N LEU A 43 6.20 20.98 -6.54
CA LEU A 43 6.28 19.51 -6.61
C LEU A 43 7.22 18.94 -5.54
N ARG A 44 8.43 19.51 -5.42
CA ARG A 44 9.41 19.12 -4.40
C ARG A 44 8.87 19.32 -2.99
N ASP A 45 8.23 20.46 -2.73
CA ASP A 45 7.70 20.81 -1.42
C ASP A 45 6.61 19.82 -0.98
N LYS A 46 5.70 19.47 -1.88
CA LYS A 46 4.63 18.50 -1.64
C LYS A 46 5.16 17.08 -1.45
N ILE A 47 6.08 16.60 -2.29
CA ILE A 47 6.67 15.26 -2.15
C ILE A 47 7.46 15.14 -0.85
N ARG A 48 8.31 16.13 -0.52
CA ARG A 48 9.07 16.15 0.74
C ARG A 48 8.13 16.24 1.95
N GLY A 49 7.05 17.01 1.84
CA GLY A 49 6.03 17.11 2.89
C GLY A 49 5.34 15.77 3.12
N GLY A 50 4.96 15.08 2.05
CA GLY A 50 4.40 13.73 2.11
C GLY A 50 5.33 12.74 2.80
N LEU A 51 6.59 12.63 2.34
CA LEU A 51 7.55 11.71 2.95
C LEU A 51 7.85 12.05 4.42
N LEU A 52 8.05 13.32 4.76
CA LEU A 52 8.28 13.70 6.16
C LEU A 52 7.05 13.42 7.03
N GLY A 53 5.84 13.64 6.49
CA GLY A 53 4.59 13.29 7.15
C GLY A 53 4.47 11.80 7.42
N GLN A 54 4.84 10.95 6.44
CA GLN A 54 4.92 9.49 6.60
C GLN A 54 5.87 9.10 7.74
N ILE A 55 7.10 9.61 7.71
CA ILE A 55 8.15 9.26 8.68
C ILE A 55 7.78 9.73 10.10
N LEU A 56 7.21 10.94 10.24
CA LEU A 56 6.72 11.43 11.53
C LEU A 56 5.57 10.57 12.05
N GLY A 57 4.63 10.20 11.17
CA GLY A 57 3.50 9.33 11.51
C GLY A 57 3.96 7.96 12.00
N ASN A 58 4.84 7.31 11.23
CA ASN A 58 5.46 6.05 11.60
C ASN A 58 6.20 6.18 12.95
N LEU A 59 7.32 6.92 12.97
CA LEU A 59 8.27 6.79 14.08
C LEU A 59 7.74 7.35 15.41
N ASN A 60 6.84 8.34 15.36
CA ASN A 60 6.17 8.83 16.57
C ASN A 60 4.95 8.00 16.95
N GLY A 61 4.45 7.16 16.03
CA GLY A 61 3.36 6.21 16.27
C GLY A 61 3.80 4.88 16.87
N ILE A 62 5.07 4.46 16.69
CA ILE A 62 5.61 3.20 17.25
C ILE A 62 5.27 3.01 18.74
N PRO A 63 5.39 4.02 19.64
CA PRO A 63 5.03 3.87 21.05
C PRO A 63 3.54 3.57 21.32
N HIS A 64 2.69 3.70 20.30
CA HIS A 64 1.24 3.50 20.32
C HIS A 64 0.80 2.24 19.55
N GLU A 65 1.67 1.65 18.72
CA GLU A 65 1.45 0.43 17.96
C GLU A 65 0.99 -0.71 18.89
N MET A 66 -0.14 -1.34 18.54
CA MET A 66 -0.82 -2.44 19.25
C MET A 66 -1.13 -2.18 20.75
N LYS A 67 -0.90 -0.96 21.26
CA LYS A 67 -1.11 -0.62 22.67
C LYS A 67 -2.58 -0.44 23.03
N TYR A 68 -3.35 0.12 22.11
CA TYR A 68 -4.75 0.50 22.31
C TYR A 68 -5.69 -0.37 21.48
N ILE A 69 -5.69 -1.68 21.72
CA ILE A 69 -6.63 -2.62 21.08
C ILE A 69 -7.99 -2.53 21.77
N ASN A 70 -8.00 -2.65 23.11
CA ASN A 70 -9.23 -2.78 23.85
C ASN A 70 -9.93 -1.47 24.13
N GLN A 71 -9.18 -0.48 24.59
CA GLN A 71 -9.63 0.86 24.95
C GLN A 71 -8.90 1.88 24.08
N PRO A 72 -9.49 3.06 23.83
CA PRO A 72 -8.81 4.15 23.13
C PRO A 72 -7.56 4.60 23.88
N GLY A 73 -6.64 5.24 23.15
CA GLY A 73 -5.51 5.96 23.74
C GLY A 73 -5.93 7.17 24.58
N ASN A 74 -4.95 7.76 25.25
CA ASN A 74 -5.12 9.02 26.00
C ASN A 74 -3.99 10.02 25.72
N VAL A 75 -3.55 10.12 24.47
CA VAL A 75 -2.59 11.14 24.03
C VAL A 75 -3.33 12.46 23.90
N GLU A 76 -3.16 13.35 24.88
CA GLU A 76 -3.84 14.65 24.95
C GLU A 76 -3.12 15.73 24.15
N LYS A 77 -1.78 15.71 24.15
CA LYS A 77 -0.93 16.64 23.41
C LYS A 77 0.12 15.88 22.64
N TYR A 78 0.45 16.36 21.45
CA TYR A 78 1.48 15.81 20.60
C TYR A 78 2.17 16.94 19.84
N THR A 79 3.49 16.92 19.84
CA THR A 79 4.32 17.80 19.03
C THR A 79 5.18 16.91 18.13
N PRO A 80 5.06 17.01 16.80
CA PRO A 80 5.92 16.26 15.90
C PRO A 80 7.41 16.58 16.12
N GLY A 81 8.25 15.55 15.98
CA GLY A 81 9.70 15.70 16.07
C GLY A 81 10.44 14.43 15.70
N LEU A 82 11.69 14.58 15.28
CA LEU A 82 12.69 13.55 15.00
C LEU A 82 14.05 14.04 15.54
N PRO A 83 14.21 14.19 16.86
CA PRO A 83 15.42 14.79 17.44
C PRO A 83 16.69 13.97 17.21
N GLU A 84 16.55 12.65 16.99
CA GLU A 84 17.65 11.73 16.66
C GLU A 84 17.74 11.41 15.16
N GLY A 85 16.88 12.02 14.35
CA GLY A 85 16.64 11.67 12.97
C GLY A 85 15.76 10.42 12.82
N ALA A 86 15.46 10.08 11.58
CA ALA A 86 14.69 8.89 11.22
C ALA A 86 15.56 7.64 11.14
N ARG A 87 14.91 6.49 11.19
CA ARG A 87 15.50 5.17 10.98
C ARG A 87 14.56 4.29 10.18
N THR A 88 15.10 3.25 9.56
CA THR A 88 14.31 2.23 8.87
C THR A 88 13.35 1.53 9.83
N ASP A 89 12.12 1.40 9.36
CA ASP A 89 11.00 0.70 9.97
C ASP A 89 10.06 0.22 8.84
N ASP A 90 9.25 -0.83 9.03
CA ASP A 90 8.62 -1.53 7.91
C ASP A 90 7.55 -0.73 7.14
N ASP A 91 6.96 0.32 7.70
CA ASP A 91 6.11 1.27 6.94
C ASP A 91 6.87 2.15 5.94
N THR A 92 8.20 2.15 5.98
CA THR A 92 9.02 3.04 5.13
C THR A 92 10.14 2.30 4.40
N ASP A 93 10.70 1.27 5.01
CA ASP A 93 11.93 0.67 4.54
C ASP A 93 11.72 -0.35 3.40
N LEU A 94 10.54 -0.96 3.27
CA LEU A 94 10.17 -1.78 2.11
C LEU A 94 10.02 -0.91 0.87
N GLU A 95 9.30 0.22 1.00
CA GLU A 95 9.15 1.21 -0.08
C GLU A 95 10.51 1.78 -0.50
N TRP A 96 11.37 2.09 0.48
CA TRP A 96 12.71 2.59 0.23
C TRP A 96 13.58 1.62 -0.59
N VAL A 97 13.52 0.32 -0.32
CA VAL A 97 14.19 -0.71 -1.14
C VAL A 97 13.74 -0.62 -2.60
N TYR A 98 12.43 -0.48 -2.83
CA TYR A 98 11.88 -0.35 -4.17
C TYR A 98 12.27 0.97 -4.84
N ILE A 99 12.23 2.11 -4.15
CA ILE A 99 12.64 3.40 -4.70
C ILE A 99 14.10 3.40 -5.13
N VAL A 100 15.00 2.87 -4.29
CA VAL A 100 16.42 2.75 -4.65
C VAL A 100 16.59 1.83 -5.87
N ALA A 101 15.84 0.73 -5.94
CA ALA A 101 15.91 -0.19 -7.07
C ALA A 101 15.33 0.43 -8.36
N MET A 102 14.18 1.11 -8.30
CA MET A 102 13.59 1.82 -9.43
C MET A 102 14.56 2.82 -10.04
N GLN A 103 15.22 3.63 -9.20
CA GLN A 103 16.19 4.62 -9.64
C GLN A 103 17.42 3.95 -10.27
N ARG A 104 17.97 2.90 -9.64
CA ARG A 104 19.15 2.16 -10.17
C ARG A 104 18.87 1.47 -11.50
N HIS A 105 17.71 0.86 -11.65
CA HIS A 105 17.32 0.15 -12.87
C HIS A 105 16.67 1.07 -13.91
N ASN A 106 16.46 2.34 -13.57
CA ASN A 106 15.76 3.30 -14.40
C ASN A 106 14.42 2.71 -14.91
N THR A 107 13.58 2.24 -14.00
CA THR A 107 12.23 1.71 -14.30
C THR A 107 11.29 1.95 -13.11
N ILE A 108 10.01 2.22 -13.40
CA ILE A 108 8.96 2.40 -12.37
C ILE A 108 8.34 1.06 -11.96
N MET A 109 8.31 0.07 -12.85
CA MET A 109 7.65 -1.22 -12.62
C MET A 109 8.71 -2.31 -12.69
N LEU A 110 9.16 -2.79 -11.53
CA LEU A 110 10.13 -3.88 -11.46
C LEU A 110 9.44 -5.20 -11.82
N PRO A 111 10.05 -6.05 -12.67
CA PRO A 111 9.48 -7.35 -13.00
C PRO A 111 9.57 -8.32 -11.80
N PRO A 112 8.69 -9.33 -11.72
CA PRO A 112 8.61 -10.24 -10.56
C PRO A 112 9.92 -10.90 -10.13
N HIS A 113 10.70 -11.45 -11.06
CA HIS A 113 11.99 -12.08 -10.75
C HIS A 113 12.98 -11.12 -10.04
N LEU A 114 12.98 -9.83 -10.42
CA LEU A 114 13.82 -8.82 -9.79
C LEU A 114 13.30 -8.45 -8.40
N ILE A 115 11.98 -8.43 -8.20
CA ILE A 115 11.38 -8.26 -6.87
C ILE A 115 11.82 -9.41 -5.95
N VAL A 116 11.74 -10.66 -6.42
CA VAL A 116 12.21 -11.82 -5.64
C VAL A 116 13.69 -11.71 -5.29
N GLN A 117 14.52 -11.31 -6.25
CA GLN A 117 15.95 -11.08 -6.00
C GLN A 117 16.16 -10.03 -4.89
N LEU A 118 15.50 -8.87 -4.99
CA LEU A 118 15.61 -7.79 -4.00
C LEU A 118 15.16 -8.24 -2.60
N TRP A 119 14.07 -9.00 -2.51
CA TRP A 119 13.60 -9.52 -1.22
C TRP A 119 14.60 -10.49 -0.60
N LYS A 120 15.16 -11.40 -1.40
CA LYS A 120 16.14 -12.37 -0.94
C LYS A 120 17.48 -11.73 -0.55
N GLU A 121 17.87 -10.64 -1.21
CA GLU A 121 19.10 -9.93 -0.91
C GLU A 121 18.94 -8.97 0.29
N ARG A 122 17.79 -8.27 0.41
CA ARG A 122 17.69 -7.08 1.26
C ARG A 122 16.60 -7.11 2.34
N ILE A 123 15.61 -8.00 2.22
CA ILE A 123 14.40 -8.04 3.07
C ILE A 123 14.31 -9.42 3.76
N ASN A 124 15.19 -9.65 4.74
CA ASN A 124 15.33 -10.96 5.40
C ASN A 124 15.05 -10.96 6.92
N LYS A 125 14.86 -9.79 7.54
CA LYS A 125 14.61 -9.63 8.98
C LYS A 125 13.59 -8.51 9.19
N ARG A 126 12.91 -8.52 10.35
CA ARG A 126 11.89 -7.49 10.68
C ARG A 126 10.88 -7.31 9.54
N ILE A 127 10.23 -8.43 9.25
CA ILE A 127 9.08 -8.52 8.34
C ILE A 127 8.03 -9.34 9.08
N TRP A 128 6.74 -9.07 8.91
CA TRP A 128 5.71 -9.74 9.69
C TRP A 128 4.58 -10.23 8.79
N CYS A 129 3.74 -11.11 9.34
CA CYS A 129 2.47 -11.53 8.75
C CYS A 129 2.58 -11.91 7.25
N SER A 130 1.89 -11.18 6.37
CA SER A 130 1.87 -11.49 4.94
C SER A 130 3.23 -11.36 4.26
N ASN A 131 4.03 -10.36 4.65
CA ASN A 131 5.39 -10.17 4.15
C ASN A 131 6.30 -11.32 4.56
N GLN A 132 6.20 -11.76 5.82
CA GLN A 132 6.92 -12.92 6.32
C GLN A 132 6.59 -14.18 5.51
N TYR A 133 5.30 -14.41 5.24
CA TYR A 133 4.81 -15.57 4.49
C TYR A 133 5.28 -15.56 3.04
N ALA A 134 5.07 -14.44 2.34
CA ALA A 134 5.50 -14.21 0.97
C ALA A 134 7.01 -14.45 0.79
N ARG A 135 7.84 -13.96 1.73
CA ARG A 135 9.28 -14.20 1.71
C ARG A 135 9.63 -15.69 1.77
N GLN A 136 8.88 -16.52 2.50
CA GLN A 136 9.15 -17.97 2.53
C GLN A 136 8.67 -18.66 1.25
N LEU A 137 7.58 -18.20 0.63
CA LEU A 137 7.15 -18.71 -0.68
C LEU A 137 8.23 -18.47 -1.74
N MET A 138 8.96 -17.35 -1.69
CA MET A 138 10.09 -17.10 -2.60
C MET A 138 11.23 -18.12 -2.46
N ASP A 139 11.43 -18.74 -1.29
CA ASP A 139 12.47 -19.78 -1.11
C ASP A 139 12.12 -21.08 -1.84
N ILE A 140 10.83 -21.30 -2.13
CA ILE A 140 10.35 -22.43 -2.93
C ILE A 140 9.93 -22.01 -4.34
N GLY A 141 10.44 -20.87 -4.84
CA GLY A 141 10.34 -20.51 -6.26
C GLY A 141 9.08 -19.75 -6.68
N PHE A 142 8.25 -19.29 -5.73
CA PHE A 142 7.15 -18.40 -6.07
C PHE A 142 7.66 -16.99 -6.41
N GLU A 143 7.08 -16.40 -7.46
CA GLU A 143 7.24 -14.99 -7.81
C GLU A 143 5.92 -14.23 -7.64
N PRO A 144 5.95 -12.92 -7.33
CA PRO A 144 4.77 -12.07 -7.39
C PRO A 144 4.05 -12.14 -8.75
N PRO A 145 2.71 -12.06 -8.80
CA PRO A 145 1.81 -11.87 -7.66
C PRO A 145 1.44 -13.18 -6.92
N LEU A 146 2.01 -14.34 -7.28
CA LEU A 146 1.64 -15.61 -6.64
C LEU A 146 2.00 -15.65 -5.14
N THR A 147 3.07 -14.97 -4.73
CA THR A 147 3.46 -14.83 -3.31
C THR A 147 2.43 -14.09 -2.45
N GLY A 148 1.63 -13.22 -3.06
CA GLY A 148 0.55 -12.49 -2.42
C GLY A 148 -0.84 -13.00 -2.77
N ASN A 149 -0.96 -14.09 -3.52
CA ASN A 149 -2.25 -14.62 -3.97
C ASN A 149 -3.05 -15.21 -2.78
N ILE A 150 -4.34 -14.90 -2.70
CA ILE A 150 -5.24 -15.34 -1.61
C ILE A 150 -5.34 -16.86 -1.42
N VAL A 151 -5.13 -17.65 -2.49
CA VAL A 151 -5.15 -19.11 -2.45
C VAL A 151 -3.85 -19.68 -1.88
N LEU A 152 -2.76 -18.93 -2.02
CA LEU A 152 -1.39 -19.38 -1.72
C LEU A 152 -0.83 -18.74 -0.46
N ASN A 153 -1.31 -17.56 -0.07
CA ASN A 153 -0.87 -16.86 1.12
C ASN A 153 -2.07 -16.62 2.04
N PRO A 154 -2.16 -17.31 3.18
CA PRO A 154 -3.33 -17.25 4.06
C PRO A 154 -3.48 -15.91 4.80
N TRP A 155 -2.52 -14.98 4.66
CA TRP A 155 -2.62 -13.61 5.17
C TRP A 155 -3.19 -12.61 4.16
N ALA A 156 -3.21 -12.97 2.88
CA ALA A 156 -3.37 -12.01 1.79
C ALA A 156 -4.74 -11.31 1.75
N ASP A 157 -5.79 -11.91 2.30
CA ASP A 157 -7.16 -11.35 2.37
C ASP A 157 -7.38 -10.42 3.56
N PHE A 158 -6.44 -10.42 4.51
CA PHE A 158 -6.60 -9.77 5.80
C PHE A 158 -5.65 -8.61 6.02
N ASN A 159 -4.41 -8.80 5.59
CA ASN A 159 -3.32 -8.07 6.19
C ASN A 159 -3.26 -6.63 5.68
N ILE A 160 -2.92 -5.71 6.59
CA ILE A 160 -2.79 -4.28 6.33
C ILE A 160 -1.69 -3.91 5.31
N SER A 161 -0.85 -4.81 4.82
CA SER A 161 0.22 -4.48 3.84
C SER A 161 -0.21 -3.76 2.57
N GLY A 162 -1.50 -3.79 2.22
CA GLY A 162 -2.04 -2.94 1.15
C GLY A 162 -2.06 -1.44 1.47
N GLN A 163 -2.04 -1.06 2.75
CA GLN A 163 -2.08 0.31 3.27
C GLN A 163 -0.69 0.84 3.65
N PHE A 164 0.23 0.02 4.18
CA PHE A 164 1.52 0.49 4.73
C PHE A 164 2.76 0.41 3.81
N ILE A 165 2.57 -0.12 2.61
CA ILE A 165 3.62 -0.22 1.58
C ILE A 165 3.07 0.41 0.29
N CYS A 166 2.34 1.52 0.41
CA CYS A 166 1.78 2.18 -0.76
C CYS A 166 1.96 3.71 -0.83
N GLU A 167 2.30 4.34 0.29
CA GLU A 167 2.39 5.78 0.44
C GLU A 167 3.33 6.41 -0.58
N THR A 168 4.57 5.90 -0.65
CA THR A 168 5.56 6.46 -1.57
C THR A 168 5.16 6.28 -3.03
N PHE A 169 4.46 5.19 -3.37
CA PHE A 169 3.97 4.98 -4.74
C PHE A 169 2.86 5.96 -5.12
N GLY A 170 2.08 6.43 -4.14
CA GLY A 170 1.17 7.57 -4.31
C GLY A 170 1.90 8.88 -4.64
N LEU A 171 3.05 9.13 -4.00
CA LEU A 171 3.87 10.32 -4.23
C LEU A 171 4.50 10.36 -5.63
N LEU A 172 4.68 9.20 -6.27
CA LEU A 172 5.26 9.09 -7.63
C LEU A 172 4.34 9.60 -8.74
N ALA A 173 3.02 9.72 -8.50
CA ALA A 173 2.05 10.02 -9.56
C ALA A 173 1.12 11.21 -9.22
N PRO A 174 1.67 12.44 -9.08
CA PRO A 174 0.89 13.63 -8.72
C PRO A 174 -0.28 13.88 -9.69
N GLY A 175 -1.51 13.99 -9.18
CA GLY A 175 -2.70 14.23 -10.00
C GLY A 175 -3.10 13.07 -10.93
N MET A 176 -2.45 11.90 -10.81
CA MET A 176 -2.65 10.72 -11.65
C MET A 176 -3.07 9.49 -10.81
N PRO A 177 -4.27 9.50 -10.21
CA PRO A 177 -4.70 8.47 -9.25
C PRO A 177 -4.71 7.03 -9.78
N ARG A 178 -5.02 6.77 -11.05
CA ARG A 178 -5.03 5.40 -11.59
C ARG A 178 -3.61 4.90 -11.82
N THR A 179 -2.72 5.77 -12.28
CA THR A 179 -1.29 5.50 -12.38
C THR A 179 -0.70 5.21 -11.00
N ALA A 180 -1.03 6.02 -9.98
CA ALA A 180 -0.62 5.79 -8.60
C ALA A 180 -1.04 4.40 -8.09
N ALA A 181 -2.32 4.04 -8.29
CA ALA A 181 -2.86 2.73 -7.93
C ALA A 181 -2.15 1.59 -8.65
N LYS A 182 -1.84 1.75 -9.95
CA LYS A 182 -1.15 0.74 -10.74
C LYS A 182 0.27 0.48 -10.24
N ILE A 183 1.00 1.55 -9.90
CA ILE A 183 2.34 1.44 -9.31
C ILE A 183 2.24 0.77 -7.95
N GLY A 184 1.34 1.22 -7.08
CA GLY A 184 1.15 0.63 -5.75
C GLY A 184 0.82 -0.86 -5.79
N LEU A 185 -0.09 -1.29 -6.68
CA LEU A 185 -0.47 -2.69 -6.83
C LEU A 185 0.71 -3.57 -7.28
N ASN A 186 1.63 -3.05 -8.10
CA ASN A 186 2.83 -3.81 -8.50
C ASN A 186 3.66 -4.29 -7.30
N TYR A 187 3.69 -3.50 -6.23
CA TYR A 187 4.55 -3.73 -5.07
C TYR A 187 3.81 -4.32 -3.87
N THR A 188 2.51 -4.06 -3.74
CA THR A 188 1.68 -4.62 -2.67
C THR A 188 1.15 -6.01 -3.01
N ARG A 189 0.88 -6.32 -4.29
CA ARG A 189 0.47 -7.68 -4.73
C ARG A 189 1.56 -8.74 -4.56
N VAL A 190 2.77 -8.31 -4.17
CA VAL A 190 3.83 -9.19 -3.67
C VAL A 190 3.37 -9.96 -2.44
N THR A 191 2.54 -9.36 -1.59
CA THR A 191 2.19 -9.95 -0.29
C THR A 191 0.70 -9.97 -0.01
N ILE A 192 -0.14 -9.22 -0.74
CA ILE A 192 -1.60 -9.20 -0.49
C ILE A 192 -2.46 -9.39 -1.75
N ASP A 193 -3.75 -9.62 -1.54
CA ASP A 193 -4.79 -9.79 -2.57
C ASP A 193 -6.13 -9.17 -2.09
N ALA A 194 -7.17 -9.27 -2.91
CA ALA A 194 -8.55 -9.02 -2.55
C ALA A 194 -8.76 -7.65 -1.87
N GLU A 195 -9.35 -7.63 -0.66
CA GLU A 195 -9.69 -6.42 0.07
C GLU A 195 -8.46 -5.55 0.39
N PRO A 196 -7.35 -6.08 0.94
CA PRO A 196 -6.10 -5.33 1.03
C PRO A 196 -5.59 -4.73 -0.30
N ALA A 197 -5.79 -5.36 -1.46
CA ALA A 197 -5.41 -4.74 -2.74
C ALA A 197 -6.30 -3.52 -3.06
N GLN A 198 -7.54 -3.51 -2.57
CA GLN A 198 -8.41 -2.34 -2.66
C GLN A 198 -7.94 -1.21 -1.72
N THR A 199 -7.32 -1.49 -0.56
CA THR A 199 -6.74 -0.42 0.28
C THR A 199 -5.56 0.25 -0.40
N THR A 200 -4.74 -0.49 -1.15
CA THR A 200 -3.69 0.10 -1.99
C THR A 200 -4.28 1.10 -2.98
N GLN A 201 -5.31 0.69 -3.74
CA GLN A 201 -5.98 1.58 -4.70
C GLN A 201 -6.59 2.82 -4.02
N LEU A 202 -7.17 2.65 -2.82
CA LEU A 202 -7.72 3.74 -2.01
C LEU A 202 -6.63 4.77 -1.68
N PHE A 203 -5.57 4.36 -1.01
CA PHE A 203 -4.61 5.30 -0.41
C PHE A 203 -3.66 5.91 -1.43
N THR A 204 -3.18 5.16 -2.44
CA THR A 204 -2.38 5.76 -3.52
C THR A 204 -3.18 6.81 -4.29
N THR A 205 -4.48 6.57 -4.50
CA THR A 205 -5.39 7.52 -5.14
C THR A 205 -5.57 8.77 -4.30
N MET A 206 -5.76 8.61 -2.99
CA MET A 206 -5.90 9.74 -2.05
C MET A 206 -4.63 10.61 -2.06
N ILE A 207 -3.45 9.99 -1.98
CA ILE A 207 -2.17 10.70 -1.98
C ILE A 207 -1.93 11.42 -3.31
N ALA A 208 -2.16 10.76 -4.45
CA ALA A 208 -2.05 11.39 -5.77
C ALA A 208 -3.02 12.56 -5.93
N THR A 209 -4.23 12.46 -5.38
CA THR A 209 -5.26 13.51 -5.41
C THR A 209 -4.91 14.70 -4.53
N ALA A 210 -4.20 14.50 -3.41
CA ALA A 210 -3.78 15.57 -2.50
C ALA A 210 -2.84 16.62 -3.15
N PHE A 211 -2.24 16.31 -4.31
CA PHE A 211 -1.51 17.30 -5.11
C PHE A 211 -2.43 18.33 -5.79
N THR A 212 -3.74 18.04 -5.88
CA THR A 212 -4.74 18.85 -6.60
C THR A 212 -5.77 19.50 -5.70
N THR A 213 -5.82 19.15 -4.40
CA THR A 213 -6.79 19.75 -3.48
C THR A 213 -6.34 19.57 -2.05
N ASP A 214 -6.71 20.51 -1.19
CA ASP A 214 -6.57 20.46 0.26
C ASP A 214 -7.87 20.04 0.99
N ASP A 215 -8.94 19.77 0.23
CA ASP A 215 -10.23 19.34 0.74
C ASP A 215 -10.21 17.84 1.05
N ILE A 216 -10.21 17.51 2.35
CA ILE A 216 -10.12 16.15 2.86
C ILE A 216 -11.29 15.28 2.38
N ASP A 217 -12.51 15.83 2.30
CA ASP A 217 -13.67 15.09 1.81
C ASP A 217 -13.51 14.74 0.33
N LYS A 218 -12.98 15.65 -0.51
CA LYS A 218 -12.68 15.36 -1.92
C LYS A 218 -11.58 14.31 -2.08
N ILE A 219 -10.56 14.33 -1.22
CA ILE A 219 -9.49 13.32 -1.23
C ILE A 219 -10.09 11.95 -0.89
N ILE A 220 -10.92 11.85 0.16
CA ILE A 220 -11.60 10.61 0.55
C ILE A 220 -12.55 10.14 -0.57
N ASP A 221 -13.31 11.05 -1.20
CA ASP A 221 -14.21 10.72 -2.31
C ASP A 221 -13.45 10.19 -3.54
N ALA A 222 -12.28 10.76 -3.84
CA ALA A 222 -11.41 10.24 -4.90
C ALA A 222 -10.96 8.81 -4.59
N GLY A 223 -10.48 8.56 -3.37
CA GLY A 223 -10.14 7.22 -2.92
C GLY A 223 -11.31 6.23 -3.04
N LEU A 224 -12.50 6.63 -2.58
CA LEU A 224 -13.71 5.81 -2.72
C LEU A 224 -14.03 5.50 -4.18
N ASN A 225 -13.73 6.39 -5.14
CA ASN A 225 -13.95 6.10 -6.55
C ASN A 225 -12.92 5.11 -7.15
N ALA A 226 -11.81 4.84 -6.44
CA ALA A 226 -10.78 3.88 -6.87
C ALA A 226 -10.98 2.45 -6.35
N VAL A 227 -11.91 2.22 -5.43
CA VAL A 227 -12.19 0.87 -4.92
C VAL A 227 -13.43 0.27 -5.58
N ASP A 228 -13.45 -1.07 -5.69
CA ASP A 228 -14.62 -1.81 -6.17
C ASP A 228 -15.89 -1.41 -5.41
N THR A 229 -17.02 -1.33 -6.11
CA THR A 229 -18.31 -1.02 -5.49
C THR A 229 -18.78 -2.05 -4.46
N LYS A 230 -18.27 -3.29 -4.54
CA LYS A 230 -18.64 -4.42 -3.68
C LYS A 230 -17.69 -4.62 -2.50
N CYS A 231 -16.57 -3.91 -2.44
CA CYS A 231 -15.57 -4.13 -1.38
C CYS A 231 -16.07 -3.64 -0.01
N ALA A 232 -15.62 -4.30 1.05
CA ALA A 232 -15.92 -3.96 2.43
C ALA A 232 -15.38 -2.57 2.81
N ILE A 233 -14.26 -2.14 2.21
CA ILE A 233 -13.66 -0.81 2.42
C ILE A 233 -14.67 0.31 2.21
N ARG A 234 -15.47 0.24 1.13
CA ARG A 234 -16.48 1.27 0.85
C ARG A 234 -17.49 1.40 1.99
N GLN A 235 -17.88 0.28 2.59
CA GLN A 235 -18.75 0.28 3.77
C GLN A 235 -18.04 0.89 4.98
N ILE A 236 -16.79 0.51 5.22
CA ILE A 236 -15.97 1.02 6.33
C ILE A 236 -15.86 2.55 6.27
N VAL A 237 -15.44 3.10 5.13
CA VAL A 237 -15.29 4.56 4.95
C VAL A 237 -16.62 5.29 5.15
N ASN A 238 -17.71 4.76 4.58
CA ASN A 238 -19.04 5.36 4.72
C ASN A 238 -19.56 5.35 6.16
N ASP A 239 -19.31 4.27 6.90
CA ASP A 239 -19.64 4.20 8.32
C ASP A 239 -18.84 5.20 9.14
N VAL A 240 -17.53 5.30 8.90
CA VAL A 240 -16.68 6.27 9.62
C VAL A 240 -17.14 7.70 9.33
N ARG A 241 -17.44 8.07 8.07
CA ARG A 241 -18.01 9.38 7.74
C ARG A 241 -19.35 9.62 8.41
N ARG A 242 -20.22 8.59 8.48
CA ARG A 242 -21.49 8.68 9.19
C ARG A 242 -21.28 8.90 10.69
N TRP A 243 -20.40 8.13 11.33
CA TRP A 243 -20.12 8.24 12.75
C TRP A 243 -19.45 9.56 13.09
N HIS A 244 -18.55 10.07 12.24
CA HIS A 244 -18.01 11.42 12.34
C HIS A 244 -19.13 12.48 12.31
N ARG A 245 -20.07 12.41 11.35
CA ARG A 245 -21.21 13.35 11.30
C ARG A 245 -22.12 13.29 12.53
N LEU A 246 -22.31 12.10 13.12
CA LEU A 246 -23.12 11.93 14.33
C LEU A 246 -22.39 12.35 15.60
N HIS A 247 -21.06 12.30 15.60
CA HIS A 247 -20.21 12.53 16.76
C HIS A 247 -19.00 13.42 16.42
N PRO A 248 -19.19 14.64 15.88
CA PRO A 248 -18.12 15.43 15.24
C PRO A 248 -16.96 15.78 16.17
N ASP A 249 -17.20 15.93 17.47
CA ASP A 249 -16.17 16.23 18.47
C ASP A 249 -15.87 15.05 19.40
N ASN A 250 -16.38 13.85 19.10
CA ASN A 250 -16.23 12.66 19.94
C ASN A 250 -15.73 11.45 19.15
N TRP A 251 -14.44 11.52 18.79
CA TRP A 251 -13.72 10.44 18.13
C TRP A 251 -13.71 9.13 18.93
N ARG A 252 -13.82 9.17 20.26
CA ARG A 252 -13.87 7.97 21.12
C ARG A 252 -15.11 7.13 20.83
N THR A 253 -16.25 7.77 20.62
CA THR A 253 -17.48 7.07 20.23
C THR A 253 -17.34 6.44 18.85
N ALA A 254 -16.79 7.16 17.86
CA ALA A 254 -16.54 6.58 16.54
C ALA A 254 -15.58 5.38 16.59
N ARG A 255 -14.48 5.47 17.36
CA ARG A 255 -13.57 4.34 17.58
C ARG A 255 -14.28 3.14 18.22
N GLN A 256 -15.13 3.36 19.22
CA GLN A 256 -15.89 2.28 19.85
C GLN A 256 -16.84 1.59 18.85
N LEU A 257 -17.47 2.35 17.96
CA LEU A 257 -18.32 1.83 16.90
C LEU A 257 -17.52 1.02 15.86
N VAL A 258 -16.35 1.52 15.44
CA VAL A 258 -15.38 0.80 14.59
C VAL A 258 -15.03 -0.54 15.22
N LYS A 259 -14.57 -0.54 16.48
CA LYS A 259 -14.20 -1.77 17.19
C LYS A 259 -15.38 -2.74 17.25
N THR A 260 -16.56 -2.25 17.63
CA THR A 260 -17.75 -3.11 17.80
C THR A 260 -18.15 -3.79 16.50
N LYS A 261 -18.04 -3.09 15.36
CA LYS A 261 -18.48 -3.60 14.06
C LYS A 261 -17.42 -4.45 13.35
N TYR A 262 -16.14 -4.08 13.43
CA TYR A 262 -15.08 -4.59 12.55
C TYR A 262 -13.99 -5.41 13.26
N SER A 263 -14.13 -5.72 14.56
CA SER A 263 -13.15 -6.55 15.30
C SER A 263 -13.37 -8.06 15.18
N ARG A 264 -14.45 -8.51 14.55
CA ARG A 264 -14.81 -9.93 14.48
C ARG A 264 -15.09 -10.37 13.05
N HIS A 265 -14.63 -11.58 12.75
CA HIS A 265 -14.87 -12.25 11.47
C HIS A 265 -15.30 -13.69 11.73
N ASN A 266 -16.46 -14.10 11.20
CA ASN A 266 -17.06 -15.43 11.41
C ASN A 266 -17.10 -15.87 12.89
N GLY A 267 -17.42 -14.93 13.79
CA GLY A 267 -17.52 -15.19 15.23
C GLY A 267 -16.18 -15.19 15.99
N ALA A 268 -15.04 -15.17 15.31
CA ALA A 268 -13.72 -15.08 15.91
C ALA A 268 -13.21 -13.64 16.00
N MET A 269 -12.36 -13.36 17.00
CA MET A 269 -11.68 -12.06 17.11
C MET A 269 -10.59 -11.93 16.04
N ARG A 270 -10.61 -10.81 15.32
CA ARG A 270 -9.71 -10.49 14.20
C ARG A 270 -9.37 -8.99 14.28
N ASP A 271 -8.74 -8.59 15.37
CA ASP A 271 -8.58 -7.18 15.78
C ASP A 271 -7.13 -6.68 15.82
N LYS A 272 -6.24 -7.30 15.03
CA LYS A 272 -4.84 -6.91 14.88
C LYS A 272 -4.39 -7.10 13.43
N ASN A 273 -3.59 -6.17 12.91
CA ASN A 273 -2.95 -6.24 11.58
C ASN A 273 -3.93 -6.36 10.41
N GLY A 274 -5.21 -6.03 10.65
CA GLY A 274 -6.30 -6.16 9.70
C GLY A 274 -6.58 -4.88 8.96
N TYR A 275 -6.89 -4.98 7.66
CA TYR A 275 -7.23 -3.80 6.87
C TYR A 275 -8.49 -3.09 7.39
N GLU A 276 -9.45 -3.81 7.97
CA GLU A 276 -10.76 -3.25 8.35
C GLU A 276 -10.64 -2.13 9.40
N LEU A 277 -9.97 -2.43 10.52
CA LEU A 277 -9.83 -1.50 11.64
C LEU A 277 -8.84 -0.38 11.32
N ASN A 278 -7.80 -0.69 10.56
CA ASN A 278 -6.75 0.27 10.24
C ASN A 278 -7.20 1.26 9.17
N THR A 279 -7.87 0.81 8.11
CA THR A 279 -8.50 1.71 7.15
C THR A 279 -9.54 2.62 7.84
N ALA A 280 -10.35 2.07 8.75
CA ALA A 280 -11.27 2.88 9.54
C ALA A 280 -10.55 3.94 10.39
N SER A 281 -9.42 3.58 10.98
CA SER A 281 -8.61 4.46 11.84
C SER A 281 -7.97 5.60 11.05
N THR A 282 -7.40 5.31 9.88
CA THR A 282 -6.82 6.31 8.97
C THR A 282 -7.88 7.30 8.49
N ILE A 283 -9.04 6.83 8.03
CA ILE A 283 -10.14 7.71 7.62
C ILE A 283 -10.64 8.57 8.79
N ALA A 284 -10.78 7.99 9.98
CA ALA A 284 -11.19 8.75 11.15
C ALA A 284 -10.14 9.81 11.54
N ALA A 285 -8.85 9.47 11.50
CA ALA A 285 -7.77 10.40 11.79
C ALA A 285 -7.80 11.61 10.86
N LEU A 286 -8.01 11.41 9.56
CA LEU A 286 -8.14 12.50 8.59
C LEU A 286 -9.34 13.42 8.88
N LEU A 287 -10.51 12.84 9.22
CA LEU A 287 -11.73 13.60 9.50
C LEU A 287 -11.64 14.41 10.81
N TYR A 288 -11.29 13.75 11.91
CA TYR A 288 -11.19 14.40 13.23
C TYR A 288 -9.94 15.30 13.36
N GLY A 289 -8.90 15.05 12.56
CA GLY A 289 -7.72 15.90 12.47
C GLY A 289 -7.98 17.24 11.78
N ARG A 290 -9.07 17.38 11.00
CA ARG A 290 -9.52 18.64 10.38
C ARG A 290 -8.43 19.37 9.59
N GLY A 291 -7.57 18.61 8.92
CA GLY A 291 -6.47 19.15 8.13
C GLY A 291 -5.29 19.69 8.96
N ASP A 292 -5.27 19.50 10.28
CA ASP A 292 -4.10 19.77 11.13
C ASP A 292 -3.25 18.49 11.26
N LEU A 293 -1.95 18.59 10.97
CA LEU A 293 -1.07 17.42 10.96
C LEU A 293 -0.90 16.81 12.36
N ALA A 294 -0.66 17.64 13.38
CA ALA A 294 -0.42 17.13 14.73
C ALA A 294 -1.70 16.46 15.28
N GLU A 295 -2.86 17.08 15.10
CA GLU A 295 -4.14 16.51 15.51
C GLU A 295 -4.52 15.25 14.73
N THR A 296 -4.20 15.19 13.44
CA THR A 296 -4.40 13.99 12.61
C THR A 296 -3.58 12.82 13.17
N LEU A 297 -2.27 13.00 13.36
CA LEU A 297 -1.39 11.97 13.89
C LEU A 297 -1.78 11.58 15.32
N ARG A 298 -2.05 12.55 16.19
CA ARG A 298 -2.54 12.32 17.56
C ARG A 298 -3.83 11.50 17.58
N THR A 299 -4.73 11.73 16.62
CA THR A 299 -5.96 10.95 16.50
C THR A 299 -5.66 9.51 16.08
N ALA A 300 -4.79 9.29 15.08
CA ALA A 300 -4.37 7.96 14.67
C ALA A 300 -3.75 7.18 15.84
N PHE A 301 -2.86 7.80 16.62
CA PHE A 301 -2.27 7.21 17.83
C PHE A 301 -3.32 6.76 18.85
N ASN A 302 -4.36 7.56 19.00
CA ASN A 302 -5.43 7.33 19.96
C ASN A 302 -6.47 6.29 19.51
N PHE A 303 -6.63 6.09 18.20
CA PHE A 303 -7.41 4.98 17.66
C PHE A 303 -6.76 3.63 18.01
N GLY A 304 -5.43 3.55 17.95
CA GLY A 304 -4.69 2.34 18.30
C GLY A 304 -4.52 1.39 17.13
N TRP A 305 -4.52 0.09 17.43
CA TRP A 305 -4.16 -0.97 16.47
C TRP A 305 -2.81 -0.68 15.83
N ASP A 306 -2.72 -0.64 14.51
CA ASP A 306 -1.48 -0.35 13.78
C ASP A 306 -1.26 1.17 13.71
N ALA A 307 -0.98 1.75 14.88
CA ALA A 307 -1.13 3.18 15.13
C ALA A 307 -0.10 4.03 14.38
N ASP A 308 1.15 3.55 14.31
CA ASP A 308 2.22 4.04 13.43
C ASP A 308 1.82 3.99 11.98
N ASN A 309 1.30 2.87 11.48
CA ASN A 309 0.87 2.82 10.09
C ASN A 309 -0.25 3.82 9.79
N ASN A 310 -1.32 3.79 10.59
CA ASN A 310 -2.46 4.66 10.41
C ASN A 310 -2.04 6.14 10.42
N ALA A 311 -1.06 6.47 11.27
CA ALA A 311 -0.45 7.78 11.33
C ALA A 311 0.47 8.06 10.13
N ALA A 312 1.24 7.09 9.64
CA ALA A 312 2.09 7.22 8.46
C ALA A 312 1.26 7.55 7.23
N THR A 313 0.24 6.75 6.92
CA THR A 313 -0.64 6.99 5.75
C THR A 313 -1.36 8.34 5.86
N SER A 314 -1.93 8.65 7.03
CA SER A 314 -2.60 9.94 7.26
C SER A 314 -1.63 11.12 7.15
N GLY A 315 -0.42 10.95 7.71
CA GLY A 315 0.67 11.91 7.68
C GLY A 315 1.15 12.19 6.27
N THR A 316 1.25 11.18 5.40
CA THR A 316 1.59 11.35 3.98
C THR A 316 0.58 12.25 3.28
N ILE A 317 -0.71 11.98 3.44
CA ILE A 317 -1.78 12.76 2.79
C ILE A 317 -1.75 14.22 3.26
N ILE A 318 -1.75 14.46 4.57
CA ILE A 318 -1.71 15.82 5.11
C ILE A 318 -0.37 16.51 4.80
N GLY A 319 0.72 15.76 4.77
CA GLY A 319 2.04 16.25 4.38
C GLY A 319 2.10 16.77 2.95
N VAL A 320 1.46 16.07 1.99
CA VAL A 320 1.30 16.56 0.61
C VAL A 320 0.44 17.82 0.54
N VAL A 321 -0.62 17.89 1.35
CA VAL A 321 -1.49 19.09 1.42
C VAL A 321 -0.72 20.29 1.95
N LYS A 322 0.03 20.13 3.05
CA LYS A 322 0.71 21.22 3.76
C LYS A 322 2.05 21.63 3.15
N GLY A 323 2.81 20.66 2.63
CA GLY A 323 4.15 20.88 2.10
C GLY A 323 5.24 20.93 3.19
N TYR A 324 6.47 20.58 2.78
CA TYR A 324 7.65 20.51 3.65
C TYR A 324 8.02 21.86 4.28
N ARG A 325 7.94 22.96 3.53
CA ARG A 325 8.27 24.31 4.00
C ARG A 325 7.39 24.72 5.17
N TRP A 326 6.09 24.42 5.12
CA TRP A 326 5.18 24.66 6.24
C TRP A 326 5.57 23.84 7.46
N MET A 327 5.93 22.56 7.29
CA MET A 327 6.35 21.69 8.41
C MET A 327 7.62 22.23 9.08
N MET A 328 8.61 22.66 8.29
CA MET A 328 9.86 23.23 8.81
C MET A 328 9.66 24.58 9.51
N SER A 329 8.60 25.32 9.19
CA SER A 329 8.30 26.59 9.87
C SER A 329 7.63 26.42 11.23
N GLN A 330 7.24 25.20 11.63
CA GLN A 330 6.54 24.95 12.91
C GLN A 330 7.47 24.95 14.13
N GLY A 331 8.80 25.00 13.93
CA GLY A 331 9.78 24.93 15.02
C GLY A 331 9.97 23.53 15.59
N TRP A 332 9.53 22.48 14.88
CA TRP A 332 9.76 21.10 15.25
C TRP A 332 11.24 20.73 15.14
N GLN A 333 11.74 19.95 16.11
CA GLN A 333 13.10 19.43 16.06
C GLN A 333 13.16 18.26 15.10
N ILE A 334 13.67 18.49 13.89
CA ILE A 334 13.80 17.47 12.84
C ILE A 334 15.26 17.42 12.40
N VAL A 335 15.93 16.30 12.68
CA VAL A 335 17.25 16.02 12.11
C VAL A 335 17.07 15.30 10.78
N ASP A 336 17.63 15.86 9.72
CA ASP A 336 17.55 15.32 8.35
C ASP A 336 18.49 14.10 8.18
N ARG A 337 18.07 12.96 8.72
CA ARG A 337 18.79 11.69 8.66
C ARG A 337 17.79 10.55 8.55
N TYR A 338 18.13 9.53 7.78
CA TYR A 338 17.42 8.26 7.65
C TYR A 338 18.43 7.12 7.78
N ARG A 339 18.52 6.56 8.98
CA ARG A 339 19.52 5.54 9.35
C ARG A 339 19.00 4.13 9.04
N ASN A 340 19.77 3.35 8.30
CA ASN A 340 19.45 1.96 8.06
C ASN A 340 19.82 1.06 9.23
N THR A 341 18.84 0.31 9.72
CA THR A 341 18.99 -0.64 10.83
C THR A 341 18.43 -2.03 10.52
N THR A 342 17.78 -2.22 9.37
CA THR A 342 16.94 -3.40 9.07
C THR A 342 17.12 -4.00 7.67
N ARG A 343 17.66 -3.27 6.69
CA ARG A 343 17.73 -3.71 5.29
C ARG A 343 19.18 -3.96 4.86
N ASP A 344 19.46 -5.17 4.40
CA ASP A 344 20.81 -5.55 3.99
C ASP A 344 21.14 -4.92 2.62
N ASP A 345 22.42 -4.62 2.37
CA ASP A 345 22.92 -4.01 1.12
C ASP A 345 22.19 -2.73 0.66
N MET A 346 21.67 -1.98 1.62
CA MET A 346 21.04 -0.67 1.46
C MET A 346 21.91 0.43 2.10
N PRO A 347 21.83 1.71 1.64
CA PRO A 347 22.64 2.80 2.20
C PRO A 347 22.61 2.87 3.74
N MET A 348 23.76 3.01 4.41
CA MET A 348 23.79 2.95 5.88
C MET A 348 23.20 4.20 6.55
N ASP A 349 23.47 5.37 5.97
CA ASP A 349 22.99 6.67 6.43
C ASP A 349 22.63 7.50 5.20
N GLU A 350 21.33 7.64 4.93
CA GLU A 350 20.79 8.58 3.95
C GLU A 350 20.19 9.80 4.69
N THR A 351 19.79 10.85 3.98
CA THR A 351 18.98 11.93 4.56
C THR A 351 17.51 11.74 4.16
N ILE A 352 16.58 12.27 4.95
CA ILE A 352 15.15 12.25 4.58
C ILE A 352 14.97 13.00 3.25
N THR A 353 15.71 14.10 3.07
CA THR A 353 15.70 14.90 1.84
C THR A 353 16.24 14.15 0.61
N SER A 354 17.31 13.37 0.73
CA SER A 354 17.86 12.60 -0.39
C SER A 354 16.98 11.40 -0.74
N PHE A 355 16.33 10.75 0.24
CA PHE A 355 15.27 9.79 -0.05
C PHE A 355 14.13 10.47 -0.83
N ALA A 356 13.66 11.64 -0.40
CA ALA A 356 12.64 12.40 -1.15
C ALA A 356 13.10 12.81 -2.56
N ASP A 357 14.38 13.15 -2.75
CA ASP A 357 14.92 13.51 -4.07
C ASP A 357 14.84 12.33 -5.05
N ARG A 358 15.03 11.08 -4.60
CA ARG A 358 14.78 9.90 -5.44
C ARG A 358 13.32 9.80 -5.87
N ILE A 359 12.39 10.09 -4.96
CA ILE A 359 10.95 10.08 -5.25
C ILE A 359 10.62 11.17 -6.27
N ILE A 360 11.23 12.36 -6.15
CA ILE A 360 11.05 13.48 -7.09
C ILE A 360 11.57 13.11 -8.49
N ASP A 361 12.76 12.51 -8.60
CA ASP A 361 13.31 12.06 -9.89
C ASP A 361 12.38 11.05 -10.58
N LEU A 362 11.87 10.09 -9.81
CA LEU A 362 10.94 9.07 -10.31
C LEU A 362 9.57 9.67 -10.63
N ALA A 363 9.10 10.67 -9.88
CA ALA A 363 7.85 11.37 -10.18
C ALA A 363 7.94 12.19 -11.47
N GLU A 364 9.06 12.88 -11.72
CA GLU A 364 9.33 13.55 -13.00
C GLU A 364 9.21 12.55 -14.16
N ARG A 365 9.80 11.36 -14.01
CA ARG A 365 9.67 10.31 -15.01
C ARG A 365 8.22 9.87 -15.21
N VAL A 366 7.50 9.59 -14.13
CA VAL A 366 6.09 9.16 -14.23
C VAL A 366 5.26 10.23 -14.96
N ILE A 367 5.49 11.52 -14.67
CA ILE A 367 4.85 12.64 -15.37
C ILE A 367 5.13 12.57 -16.88
N ILE A 368 6.39 12.41 -17.28
CA ILE A 368 6.79 12.36 -18.70
C ILE A 368 6.22 11.10 -19.39
N ASP A 369 6.37 9.93 -18.77
CA ASP A 369 5.91 8.63 -19.30
C ASP A 369 4.39 8.60 -19.52
N HIS A 370 3.62 9.43 -18.80
CA HIS A 370 2.15 9.54 -18.91
C HIS A 370 1.68 10.78 -19.70
N GLY A 371 2.57 11.36 -20.51
CA GLY A 371 2.23 12.42 -21.47
C GLY A 371 2.24 13.84 -20.90
N GLY A 372 2.76 14.01 -19.68
CA GLY A 372 3.14 15.30 -19.14
C GLY A 372 4.46 15.83 -19.74
N ARG A 373 4.87 17.02 -19.31
CA ARG A 373 6.09 17.68 -19.82
C ARG A 373 6.80 18.44 -18.72
N ARG A 374 8.13 18.52 -18.83
CA ARG A 374 9.01 19.40 -18.06
C ARG A 374 9.44 20.55 -18.95
N GLU A 375 9.13 21.78 -18.55
CA GLU A 375 9.40 22.99 -19.34
C GLU A 375 10.19 24.01 -18.51
N ASN A 376 10.99 24.84 -19.17
CA ASN A 376 11.62 25.99 -18.56
C ASN A 376 10.88 27.25 -19.03
N VAL A 377 10.20 27.92 -18.10
CA VAL A 377 9.47 29.16 -18.34
C VAL A 377 10.12 30.23 -17.48
N ASP A 378 10.72 31.24 -18.13
CA ASP A 378 11.38 32.37 -17.48
C ASP A 378 12.43 31.98 -16.42
N GLY A 379 13.19 30.91 -16.69
CA GLY A 379 14.23 30.40 -15.79
C GLY A 379 13.71 29.48 -14.68
N GLN A 380 12.39 29.24 -14.62
CA GLN A 380 11.77 28.33 -13.66
C GLN A 380 11.34 27.03 -14.34
N ILE A 381 11.62 25.91 -13.68
CA ILE A 381 11.15 24.61 -14.14
C ILE A 381 9.69 24.43 -13.72
N ILE A 382 8.84 24.10 -14.68
CA ILE A 382 7.44 23.75 -14.48
C ILE A 382 7.15 22.36 -15.05
N TYR A 383 6.18 21.69 -14.44
CA TYR A 383 5.60 20.43 -14.91
C TYR A 383 4.17 20.66 -15.35
N ARG A 384 3.87 20.34 -16.61
CA ARG A 384 2.51 20.19 -17.11
C ARG A 384 2.11 18.73 -16.94
N ILE A 385 1.20 18.46 -16.02
CA ILE A 385 0.80 17.09 -15.66
C ILE A 385 -0.60 16.83 -16.20
N ARG A 386 -0.77 15.71 -16.91
CA ARG A 386 -2.08 15.25 -17.36
C ARG A 386 -2.83 14.66 -16.17
N LEU A 387 -4.02 15.18 -15.89
CA LEU A 387 -4.83 14.70 -14.78
C LEU A 387 -5.55 13.40 -15.15
N GLU A 388 -5.65 12.48 -14.21
CA GLU A 388 -6.50 11.30 -14.32
C GLU A 388 -7.70 11.39 -13.39
N LYS A 389 -8.85 10.88 -13.83
CA LYS A 389 -9.98 10.67 -12.93
C LYS A 389 -9.74 9.43 -12.08
N PRO A 390 -10.04 9.47 -10.77
CA PRO A 390 -10.04 8.27 -9.94
C PRO A 390 -10.99 7.21 -10.52
N ALA A 391 -10.53 5.97 -10.59
CA ALA A 391 -11.34 4.82 -10.99
C ALA A 391 -10.69 3.54 -10.47
N ASN A 392 -11.51 2.53 -10.20
CA ASN A 392 -11.03 1.20 -9.90
C ASN A 392 -10.33 0.59 -11.12
N ILE A 393 -9.13 0.04 -10.92
CA ILE A 393 -8.30 -0.55 -11.98
C ILE A 393 -8.11 -2.06 -11.81
N GLU A 394 -8.27 -2.57 -10.59
CA GLU A 394 -8.33 -4.00 -10.28
C GLU A 394 -9.61 -4.26 -9.49
N PRO A 395 -10.66 -4.85 -10.11
CA PRO A 395 -11.89 -5.17 -9.41
C PRO A 395 -11.67 -6.29 -8.40
N LEU A 396 -12.55 -6.39 -7.42
CA LEU A 396 -12.47 -7.43 -6.42
C LEU A 396 -12.78 -8.78 -7.06
N ALA A 397 -11.79 -9.69 -7.07
CA ALA A 397 -11.93 -11.01 -7.66
C ALA A 397 -12.87 -11.90 -6.81
N ASP A 398 -13.63 -12.77 -7.48
CA ASP A 398 -14.30 -13.88 -6.79
C ASP A 398 -13.27 -14.94 -6.43
N PHE A 399 -13.17 -15.28 -5.14
CA PHE A 399 -12.19 -16.23 -4.63
C PHE A 399 -12.33 -17.62 -5.28
N THR A 400 -13.55 -18.09 -5.50
CA THR A 400 -13.81 -19.42 -6.06
C THR A 400 -13.39 -19.47 -7.52
N GLU A 401 -13.70 -18.43 -8.28
CA GLU A 401 -13.28 -18.27 -9.67
C GLU A 401 -11.76 -18.17 -9.77
N GLN A 402 -11.12 -17.35 -8.93
CA GLN A 402 -9.67 -17.17 -8.90
C GLN A 402 -8.94 -18.49 -8.59
N ALA A 403 -9.41 -19.25 -7.59
CA ALA A 403 -8.88 -20.56 -7.26
C ALA A 403 -9.09 -21.58 -8.39
N SER A 404 -10.27 -21.58 -9.02
CA SER A 404 -10.59 -22.49 -10.13
C SER A 404 -9.73 -22.21 -11.36
N ARG A 405 -9.53 -20.94 -11.70
CA ARG A 405 -8.66 -20.51 -12.78
C ARG A 405 -7.21 -20.87 -12.51
N LEU A 406 -6.68 -20.52 -11.33
CA LEU A 406 -5.31 -20.86 -10.94
C LEU A 406 -5.08 -22.38 -10.97
N ARG A 407 -6.06 -23.16 -10.50
CA ARG A 407 -6.03 -24.62 -10.60
C ARG A 407 -5.97 -25.09 -12.05
N SER A 408 -6.84 -24.57 -12.91
CA SER A 408 -6.87 -24.93 -14.33
C SER A 408 -5.54 -24.63 -15.02
N ASP A 409 -5.00 -23.43 -14.80
CA ASP A 409 -3.79 -22.95 -15.46
C ASP A 409 -2.55 -23.73 -15.01
N MET A 410 -2.46 -24.07 -13.73
CA MET A 410 -1.26 -24.69 -13.14
C MET A 410 -1.28 -26.21 -13.09
N LYS A 411 -2.45 -26.86 -13.25
CA LYS A 411 -2.61 -28.31 -13.02
C LYS A 411 -1.62 -29.14 -13.82
N SER A 412 -1.50 -28.90 -15.12
CA SER A 412 -0.63 -29.71 -15.99
C SER A 412 0.84 -29.58 -15.60
N GLU A 413 1.28 -28.39 -15.20
CA GLU A 413 2.65 -28.16 -14.75
C GLU A 413 2.91 -28.88 -13.42
N ILE A 414 2.01 -28.72 -12.44
CA ILE A 414 2.11 -29.37 -11.12
C ILE A 414 2.17 -30.89 -11.27
N GLU A 415 1.24 -31.48 -12.02
CA GLU A 415 1.20 -32.93 -12.26
C GLU A 415 2.47 -33.41 -12.99
N GLY A 416 2.89 -32.67 -14.02
CA GLY A 416 4.11 -32.94 -14.78
C GLY A 416 5.36 -32.95 -13.90
N THR A 417 5.56 -31.92 -13.06
CA THR A 417 6.70 -31.82 -12.14
C THR A 417 6.71 -32.95 -11.11
N ILE A 418 5.55 -33.31 -10.56
CA ILE A 418 5.47 -34.39 -9.57
C ILE A 418 5.77 -35.75 -10.21
N ILE A 419 5.19 -36.04 -11.38
CA ILE A 419 5.33 -37.34 -12.05
C ILE A 419 6.74 -37.53 -12.61
N ASN A 420 7.22 -36.55 -13.38
CA ASN A 420 8.49 -36.61 -14.09
C ASN A 420 9.67 -36.32 -13.16
N GLY A 421 9.43 -35.59 -12.07
CA GLY A 421 10.46 -35.11 -11.16
C GLY A 421 11.01 -33.75 -11.57
N GLY A 422 11.87 -33.22 -10.71
CA GLY A 422 12.58 -31.95 -10.89
C GLY A 422 13.65 -31.82 -9.80
N ASP A 423 14.30 -30.67 -9.75
CA ASP A 423 15.09 -30.29 -8.58
C ASP A 423 14.18 -30.12 -7.34
N ASP A 424 14.79 -30.10 -6.16
CA ASP A 424 14.05 -30.04 -4.90
C ASP A 424 13.24 -28.74 -4.74
N GLN A 425 13.65 -27.65 -5.38
CA GLN A 425 12.88 -26.40 -5.31
C GLN A 425 11.57 -26.52 -6.12
N LYS A 426 11.64 -27.01 -7.35
CA LYS A 426 10.46 -27.25 -8.20
C LYS A 426 9.51 -28.28 -7.61
N LEU A 427 10.07 -29.32 -6.97
CA LEU A 427 9.27 -30.32 -6.27
C LEU A 427 8.54 -29.72 -5.05
N ALA A 428 9.22 -28.87 -4.26
CA ALA A 428 8.60 -28.17 -3.14
C ALA A 428 7.50 -27.20 -3.60
N PHE A 429 7.75 -26.44 -4.67
CA PHE A 429 6.77 -25.58 -5.33
C PHE A 429 5.51 -26.36 -5.71
N ALA A 430 5.68 -27.45 -6.47
CA ALA A 430 4.57 -28.25 -6.98
C ALA A 430 3.79 -28.93 -5.84
N ALA A 431 4.47 -29.41 -4.79
CA ALA A 431 3.81 -29.97 -3.62
C ALA A 431 2.95 -28.92 -2.89
N TYR A 432 3.49 -27.72 -2.67
CA TYR A 432 2.77 -26.63 -2.00
C TYR A 432 1.56 -26.19 -2.83
N MET A 433 1.75 -25.95 -4.13
CA MET A 433 0.65 -25.64 -5.06
C MET A 433 -0.45 -26.70 -5.06
N ALA A 434 -0.07 -27.98 -5.11
CA ALA A 434 -1.02 -29.08 -5.11
C ALA A 434 -1.85 -29.14 -3.80
N ILE A 435 -1.26 -28.76 -2.67
CA ILE A 435 -1.96 -28.65 -1.38
C ILE A 435 -2.97 -27.50 -1.43
N CYS A 436 -2.54 -26.30 -1.84
CA CYS A 436 -3.41 -25.12 -1.91
C CYS A 436 -4.61 -25.34 -2.85
N LEU A 437 -4.37 -25.98 -4.00
CA LEU A 437 -5.33 -26.15 -5.10
C LEU A 437 -6.12 -27.47 -5.06
N ASP A 438 -6.09 -28.19 -3.93
CA ASP A 438 -6.83 -29.44 -3.73
C ASP A 438 -6.54 -30.53 -4.80
N LEU A 439 -5.29 -30.60 -5.25
CA LEU A 439 -4.78 -31.64 -6.17
C LEU A 439 -4.04 -32.76 -5.43
N ALA A 440 -3.58 -32.51 -4.20
CA ALA A 440 -2.80 -33.45 -3.41
C ALA A 440 -3.47 -34.82 -3.18
N PRO A 441 -4.79 -34.95 -2.92
CA PRO A 441 -5.42 -36.27 -2.71
C PRO A 441 -5.26 -37.21 -3.91
N ASP A 442 -5.56 -36.72 -5.13
CA ASP A 442 -5.46 -37.47 -6.38
C ASP A 442 -4.00 -37.86 -6.68
N LEU A 443 -3.07 -36.92 -6.52
CA LEU A 443 -1.64 -37.14 -6.74
C LEU A 443 -1.06 -38.18 -5.78
N ARG A 444 -1.46 -38.11 -4.51
CA ARG A 444 -1.08 -39.08 -3.48
C ARG A 444 -1.62 -40.48 -3.78
N GLN A 445 -2.86 -40.58 -4.27
CA GLN A 445 -3.48 -41.86 -4.60
C GLN A 445 -2.86 -42.50 -5.86
N LYS A 446 -2.70 -41.72 -6.94
CA LYS A 446 -2.24 -42.22 -8.24
C LYS A 446 -0.72 -42.40 -8.31
N HIS A 447 0.04 -41.55 -7.61
CA HIS A 447 1.50 -41.51 -7.70
C HIS A 447 2.18 -41.43 -6.31
N PRO A 448 1.92 -42.37 -5.38
CA PRO A 448 2.30 -42.23 -3.97
C PRO A 448 3.80 -42.03 -3.73
N LYS A 449 4.66 -42.74 -4.46
CA LYS A 449 6.13 -42.59 -4.33
C LYS A 449 6.64 -41.24 -4.84
N LYS A 450 6.04 -40.74 -5.92
CA LYS A 450 6.41 -39.46 -6.53
C LYS A 450 5.92 -38.29 -5.67
N TRP A 451 4.68 -38.38 -5.19
CA TRP A 451 4.12 -37.47 -4.20
C TRP A 451 4.99 -37.40 -2.94
N ALA A 452 5.39 -38.54 -2.38
CA ALA A 452 6.25 -38.58 -1.20
C ALA A 452 7.59 -37.86 -1.40
N LYS A 453 8.20 -37.98 -2.60
CA LYS A 453 9.42 -37.23 -2.93
C LYS A 453 9.18 -35.72 -2.98
N ALA A 454 8.08 -35.29 -3.59
CA ALA A 454 7.73 -33.87 -3.65
C ALA A 454 7.46 -33.28 -2.25
N LEU A 455 6.78 -34.05 -1.40
CA LEU A 455 6.50 -33.67 -0.03
C LEU A 455 7.76 -33.61 0.85
N GLU A 456 8.71 -34.51 0.62
CA GLU A 456 10.02 -34.49 1.27
C GLU A 456 10.80 -33.21 0.90
N ALA A 457 10.80 -32.84 -0.38
CA ALA A 457 11.42 -31.61 -0.83
C ALA A 457 10.81 -30.36 -0.16
N LEU A 458 9.49 -30.37 0.09
CA LEU A 458 8.82 -29.31 0.86
C LEU A 458 9.16 -29.35 2.36
N ASN A 459 9.24 -30.54 2.97
CA ASN A 459 9.64 -30.70 4.39
C ASN A 459 11.06 -30.19 4.66
N GLN A 460 11.97 -30.29 3.67
CA GLN A 460 13.33 -29.75 3.74
C GLN A 460 13.39 -28.22 3.67
N ARG A 461 12.23 -27.54 3.61
CA ARG A 461 12.09 -26.07 3.65
C ARG A 461 11.42 -25.67 4.98
N PRO A 462 12.13 -25.77 6.11
CA PRO A 462 11.52 -25.66 7.43
C PRO A 462 10.82 -24.32 7.66
N LYS A 463 11.31 -23.22 7.07
CA LYS A 463 10.67 -21.90 7.22
C LYS A 463 9.28 -21.82 6.60
N VAL A 464 9.04 -22.50 5.47
CA VAL A 464 7.70 -22.59 4.85
C VAL A 464 6.74 -23.32 5.78
N ALA A 465 7.16 -24.45 6.34
CA ALA A 465 6.37 -25.18 7.31
C ALA A 465 6.11 -24.35 8.58
N GLN A 466 7.09 -23.56 9.05
CA GLN A 466 6.91 -22.70 10.22
C GLN A 466 5.85 -21.62 10.00
N VAL A 467 5.89 -20.91 8.86
CA VAL A 467 4.90 -19.87 8.59
C VAL A 467 3.51 -20.46 8.39
N LEU A 468 3.40 -21.64 7.77
CA LEU A 468 2.14 -22.36 7.61
C LEU A 468 1.56 -22.81 8.96
N PHE A 469 2.34 -23.53 9.77
CA PHE A 469 1.82 -24.20 10.96
C PHE A 469 1.71 -23.31 12.19
N PHE A 470 2.57 -22.31 12.34
CA PHE A 470 2.62 -21.50 13.57
C PHE A 470 2.23 -20.05 13.37
N HIS A 471 2.38 -19.49 12.17
CA HIS A 471 2.21 -18.06 11.93
C HIS A 471 1.05 -17.71 11.01
N SER A 472 0.30 -18.68 10.46
CA SER A 472 -0.83 -18.37 9.56
C SER A 472 -2.09 -18.00 10.34
N PRO A 473 -2.87 -17.01 9.89
CA PRO A 473 -3.98 -16.43 10.63
C PRO A 473 -5.24 -17.33 10.54
N PHE A 474 -6.22 -17.04 11.38
CA PHE A 474 -7.56 -17.61 11.23
C PHE A 474 -8.40 -16.75 10.26
N PRO A 475 -9.29 -17.34 9.43
CA PRO A 475 -9.53 -18.78 9.24
C PRO A 475 -8.66 -19.43 8.14
N ALA A 476 -8.15 -18.66 7.18
CA ALA A 476 -7.48 -19.19 5.99
C ALA A 476 -6.28 -20.08 6.32
N GLY A 477 -5.49 -19.72 7.33
CA GLY A 477 -4.37 -20.51 7.80
C GLY A 477 -4.77 -21.83 8.44
N GLU A 478 -5.93 -21.91 9.10
CA GLU A 478 -6.44 -23.17 9.66
C GLU A 478 -6.81 -24.15 8.55
N GLN A 479 -7.60 -23.68 7.58
CA GLN A 479 -7.98 -24.48 6.41
C GLN A 479 -6.76 -24.99 5.65
N LEU A 480 -5.75 -24.13 5.43
CA LEU A 480 -4.54 -24.53 4.72
C LEU A 480 -3.70 -25.55 5.53
N ARG A 481 -3.66 -25.43 6.85
CA ARG A 481 -3.01 -26.44 7.72
C ARG A 481 -3.71 -27.80 7.64
N GLU A 482 -5.03 -27.82 7.64
CA GLU A 482 -5.81 -29.06 7.50
C GLU A 482 -5.52 -29.75 6.16
N LYS A 483 -5.54 -28.98 5.06
CA LYS A 483 -5.15 -29.49 3.72
C LYS A 483 -3.73 -30.06 3.73
N ALA A 484 -2.78 -29.35 4.32
CA ALA A 484 -1.39 -29.78 4.38
C ALA A 484 -1.22 -31.09 5.18
N ILE A 485 -1.87 -31.22 6.33
CA ILE A 485 -1.86 -32.45 7.15
C ILE A 485 -2.50 -33.61 6.38
N ALA A 486 -3.64 -33.40 5.74
CA ALA A 486 -4.31 -34.41 4.92
C ALA A 486 -3.44 -34.87 3.73
N ALA A 487 -2.65 -33.97 3.18
CA ALA A 487 -1.67 -34.26 2.12
C ALA A 487 -0.43 -35.03 2.63
N GLY A 488 -0.24 -35.13 3.94
CA GLY A 488 0.85 -35.84 4.62
C GLY A 488 2.01 -34.94 5.05
N LEU A 489 1.89 -33.61 4.95
CA LEU A 489 2.92 -32.68 5.39
C LEU A 489 3.05 -32.75 6.91
N LYS A 490 4.29 -32.84 7.41
CA LYS A 490 4.53 -32.96 8.84
C LYS A 490 4.54 -31.58 9.49
N LYS A 491 3.73 -31.42 10.54
CA LYS A 491 3.85 -30.27 11.43
C LYS A 491 5.23 -30.31 12.10
N PRO A 492 6.02 -29.23 12.07
CA PRO A 492 7.28 -29.20 12.81
C PRO A 492 7.04 -29.37 14.31
N GLU A 493 7.90 -30.12 14.99
CA GLU A 493 7.76 -30.41 16.43
C GLU A 493 7.79 -29.13 17.26
N ASN A 494 8.73 -28.23 16.95
CA ASN A 494 8.96 -27.00 17.67
C ASN A 494 8.74 -25.79 16.78
N ARG A 495 8.17 -24.74 17.38
CA ARG A 495 8.15 -23.41 16.78
C ARG A 495 9.56 -22.82 16.87
N ILE A 496 10.10 -22.34 15.76
CA ILE A 496 11.41 -21.65 15.73
C ILE A 496 11.25 -20.20 15.27
N LYS A 497 12.21 -19.37 15.65
CA LYS A 497 12.34 -18.02 15.10
C LYS A 497 12.91 -18.10 13.68
N ILE A 498 12.28 -17.45 12.71
CA ILE A 498 12.64 -17.58 11.29
C ILE A 498 13.64 -16.51 10.78
N TRP A 499 14.08 -15.61 11.67
CA TRP A 499 15.23 -14.69 11.56
C TRP A 499 15.75 -14.24 12.92
#